data_AF-A6NWP1-F1
#
_entry.id   AF-A6NWP1-F1
#
_cell.length_a   1.000
_cell.length_b   1.000
_cell.length_c   1.000
_cell.angle_alpha   90.00
_cell.angle_beta   90.00
_cell.angle_gamma   90.00
#
_symmetry.space_group_name_H-M   'P 1'
#
loop_
_entity.id
_entity.type
_entity.pdbx_description
1 polymer ?
#
loop_
_entity_poly.entity_id
_entity_poly.type
_entity_poly.pdbx_seq_one_letter_code
_entity_poly.pdbx_strand_id
1 'polypeptide(L)'
;MHNMFHEDEVPSEFRCAVRQEGVVELSPMAFFSGLEDSTAAQLLGVAVNSGEIVEMDDGLKHYCFYLDLGGARYLPYWDADKARQNVYQPDSEDD
;
A
#
# COMPACT_ATOMS: atom_id res chain seq x y z
N MET A 1 18.89 4.66 24.33
CA MET A 1 18.95 4.67 22.85
C MET A 1 17.61 5.17 22.36
N HIS A 2 17.58 6.26 21.60
CA HIS A 2 16.32 6.82 21.09
C HIS A 2 15.86 5.96 19.91
N ASN A 3 14.90 5.06 20.14
CA ASN A 3 14.06 4.54 19.06
C ASN A 3 13.06 5.64 18.70
N MET A 4 13.51 6.60 17.89
CA MET A 4 12.60 7.42 17.09
C MET A 4 11.98 6.47 16.08
N PHE A 5 10.76 6.03 16.37
CA PHE A 5 9.88 5.41 15.40
C PHE A 5 9.75 6.39 14.24
N HIS A 6 10.41 6.11 13.12
CA HIS A 6 10.12 6.76 11.84
C HIS A 6 8.77 6.23 11.36
N GLU A 7 7.68 6.60 12.04
CA GLU A 7 6.31 6.28 11.62
C GLU A 7 5.90 7.04 10.34
N ASP A 8 6.75 7.93 9.83
CA ASP A 8 6.51 8.76 8.64
C ASP A 8 7.37 8.38 7.42
N GLU A 9 8.24 7.36 7.55
CA GLU A 9 9.10 6.92 6.46
C GLU A 9 8.43 5.80 5.66
N VAL A 10 8.26 6.03 4.36
CA VAL A 10 7.77 5.02 3.42
C VAL A 10 8.70 3.80 3.52
N PRO A 11 8.17 2.59 3.78
CA PRO A 11 8.98 1.39 3.90
C PRO A 11 9.72 1.15 2.58
N SER A 12 10.93 0.60 2.65
CA SER A 12 11.67 0.23 1.43
C SER A 12 11.04 -0.97 0.75
N GLU A 13 11.08 -1.02 -0.59
CA GLU A 13 10.58 -2.13 -1.41
C GLU A 13 11.11 -3.51 -1.00
N PHE A 14 12.32 -3.58 -0.44
CA PHE A 14 12.92 -4.82 0.07
C PHE A 14 12.25 -5.36 1.34
N ARG A 15 11.42 -4.56 2.02
CA ARG A 15 10.69 -4.92 3.23
C ARG A 15 9.18 -5.08 3.01
N CYS A 16 8.72 -4.86 1.78
CA CYS A 16 7.32 -5.01 1.42
C CYS A 16 7.12 -6.30 0.62
N ALA A 17 6.00 -6.97 0.82
CA ALA A 17 5.62 -8.16 0.07
C ALA A 17 4.13 -8.10 -0.29
N VAL A 18 3.74 -8.80 -1.35
CA VAL A 18 2.33 -8.86 -1.77
C VAL A 18 1.53 -9.69 -0.77
N ARG A 19 0.64 -9.01 -0.02
CA ARG A 19 -0.32 -9.64 0.88
C ARG A 19 -1.58 -10.12 0.15
N GLN A 20 -2.09 -9.31 -0.77
CA GLN A 20 -3.29 -9.58 -1.55
C GLN A 20 -3.18 -8.96 -2.94
N GLU A 21 -3.75 -9.63 -3.94
CA GLU A 21 -3.87 -9.16 -5.31
C GLU A 21 -5.32 -9.37 -5.79
N GLY A 22 -5.83 -8.46 -6.63
CA GLY A 22 -7.19 -8.54 -7.14
C GLY A 22 -7.50 -7.48 -8.20
N VAL A 23 -8.71 -7.53 -8.73
CA VAL A 23 -9.21 -6.57 -9.73
C VAL A 23 -10.34 -5.75 -9.11
N VAL A 24 -10.30 -4.43 -9.30
CA VAL A 24 -11.32 -3.50 -8.84
C VAL A 24 -11.75 -2.59 -10.01
N GLU A 25 -13.05 -2.27 -10.09
CA GLU A 25 -13.59 -1.28 -11.05
C GLU A 25 -13.37 0.16 -10.56
N LEU A 26 -12.15 0.46 -10.11
CA LEU A 26 -11.76 1.76 -9.56
C LEU A 26 -10.47 2.22 -10.22
N SER A 27 -10.48 3.42 -10.80
CA SER A 27 -9.25 3.99 -11.38
C SER A 27 -8.31 4.52 -10.28
N PRO A 28 -6.99 4.56 -10.52
CA PRO A 28 -6.03 5.12 -9.56
C PRO A 28 -6.37 6.55 -9.11
N MET A 29 -6.87 7.39 -10.03
CA MET A 29 -7.29 8.76 -9.72
C MET A 29 -8.56 8.80 -8.88
N ALA A 30 -9.54 7.94 -9.18
CA ALA A 30 -10.77 7.83 -8.39
C ALA A 30 -10.49 7.29 -6.99
N PHE A 31 -9.55 6.35 -6.86
CA PHE A 31 -9.06 5.89 -5.55
C PHE A 31 -8.46 7.07 -4.78
N PHE A 32 -7.50 7.78 -5.37
CA PHE A 32 -6.81 8.88 -4.68
C PHE A 32 -7.75 10.00 -4.24
N SER A 33 -8.70 10.41 -5.09
CA SER A 33 -9.70 11.43 -4.73
C SER A 33 -10.73 10.89 -3.72
N GLY A 34 -11.11 9.62 -3.81
CA GLY A 34 -12.04 9.00 -2.86
C GLY A 34 -11.50 8.93 -1.44
N LEU A 35 -10.18 8.99 -1.24
CA LEU A 35 -9.56 9.00 0.09
C LEU A 35 -9.86 10.27 0.90
N GLU A 36 -10.36 11.33 0.26
CA GLU A 36 -10.82 12.54 0.96
C GLU A 36 -12.12 12.29 1.75
N ASP A 37 -12.99 11.41 1.24
CA ASP A 37 -14.33 11.15 1.79
C ASP A 37 -14.48 9.74 2.40
N SER A 38 -13.57 8.81 2.11
CA SER A 38 -13.68 7.40 2.50
C SER A 38 -12.31 6.79 2.78
N THR A 39 -12.29 5.66 3.49
CA THR A 39 -11.04 4.94 3.77
C THR A 39 -10.65 4.04 2.58
N ALA A 40 -9.35 3.77 2.44
CA ALA A 40 -8.85 2.85 1.41
C ALA A 40 -9.54 1.47 1.48
N ALA A 41 -9.87 0.99 2.67
CA ALA A 41 -10.59 -0.28 2.86
C ALA A 41 -12.02 -0.25 2.30
N GLN A 42 -12.72 0.88 2.44
CA GLN A 42 -14.05 1.07 1.88
C GLN A 42 -14.02 1.15 0.35
N LEU A 43 -13.01 1.84 -0.21
CA LEU A 43 -12.86 2.01 -1.65
C LEU A 43 -12.47 0.70 -2.35
N LEU A 44 -11.58 -0.09 -1.74
CA LEU A 44 -11.08 -1.34 -2.31
C LEU A 44 -11.93 -2.56 -1.94
N GLY A 45 -12.80 -2.43 -0.93
CA GLY A 45 -13.62 -3.54 -0.42
C GLY A 45 -12.83 -4.63 0.33
N VAL A 46 -11.57 -4.36 0.67
CA VAL A 46 -10.68 -5.28 1.40
C VAL A 46 -10.03 -4.57 2.58
N ALA A 47 -9.69 -5.31 3.63
CA ALA A 47 -9.05 -4.75 4.81
C ALA A 47 -7.61 -4.34 4.53
N VAL A 48 -7.37 -3.03 4.48
CA VAL A 48 -6.03 -2.43 4.35
C VAL A 48 -5.68 -1.62 5.59
N ASN A 49 -4.41 -1.65 5.95
CA ASN A 49 -3.85 -1.01 7.13
C ASN A 49 -2.95 0.18 6.74
N SER A 50 -2.81 1.14 7.65
CA SER A 50 -1.75 2.15 7.55
C SER A 50 -0.37 1.47 7.54
N GLY A 51 0.53 1.96 6.72
CA GLY A 51 1.84 1.34 6.49
C GLY A 51 1.88 0.40 5.28
N GLU A 52 0.73 0.03 4.72
CA GLU A 52 0.66 -0.79 3.50
C GLU A 52 0.82 0.06 2.23
N ILE A 53 1.20 -0.60 1.13
CA ILE A 53 1.28 -0.01 -0.19
C ILE A 53 0.21 -0.63 -1.07
N VAL A 54 -0.61 0.23 -1.68
CA VAL A 54 -1.60 -0.14 -2.68
C VAL A 54 -1.00 0.12 -4.05
N GLU A 55 -0.88 -0.94 -4.83
CA GLU A 55 -0.56 -0.84 -6.25
C GLU A 55 -1.85 -0.92 -7.07
N MET A 56 -2.02 -0.01 -8.02
CA MET A 56 -3.11 -0.03 -8.98
C MET A 56 -2.54 0.07 -10.39
N ASP A 57 -2.94 -0.85 -11.25
CA ASP A 57 -2.58 -0.86 -12.66
C ASP A 57 -3.82 -0.48 -13.49
N ASP A 58 -3.69 0.57 -14.31
CA ASP A 58 -4.75 1.00 -15.23
C ASP A 58 -4.58 0.40 -16.64
N GLY A 59 -3.61 -0.50 -16.82
CA GLY A 59 -3.23 -1.12 -18.09
C GLY A 59 -2.26 -0.28 -18.93
N LEU A 60 -1.94 0.94 -18.48
CA LEU A 60 -0.92 1.80 -19.08
C LEU A 60 0.26 2.01 -18.14
N LYS A 61 0.00 2.17 -16.84
CA LYS A 61 1.02 2.41 -15.83
C LYS A 61 0.59 1.86 -14.47
N HIS A 62 1.59 1.39 -13.72
CA HIS A 62 1.47 1.09 -12.30
C HIS A 62 1.51 2.38 -11.46
N TYR A 63 0.52 2.54 -10.60
CA TYR A 63 0.42 3.60 -9.62
C TYR A 63 0.57 3.01 -8.22
N CYS A 64 1.56 3.48 -7.47
CA CYS A 64 1.83 2.99 -6.13
C CYS A 64 1.47 4.08 -5.11
N PHE A 65 0.73 3.70 -4.07
CA PHE A 65 0.26 4.59 -3.03
C PHE A 65 0.60 4.01 -1.66
N TYR A 66 1.38 4.73 -0.87
CA TYR A 66 1.61 4.41 0.53
C TYR A 66 0.46 4.92 1.38
N LEU A 67 -0.14 4.06 2.21
CA LEU A 67 -1.23 4.43 3.10
C LEU A 67 -0.68 4.99 4.41
N ASP A 68 -0.94 6.28 4.65
CA ASP A 68 -0.66 6.96 5.92
C ASP A 68 -1.91 6.95 6.82
N LEU A 69 -1.78 7.39 8.07
CA LEU A 69 -2.86 7.40 9.08
C LEU A 69 -4.15 8.17 8.65
N GLY A 70 -4.10 8.98 7.60
CA GLY A 70 -5.23 9.78 7.15
C GLY A 70 -5.33 9.99 5.64
N GLY A 71 -4.64 9.17 4.83
CA GLY A 71 -4.69 9.32 3.38
C GLY A 71 -3.68 8.44 2.67
N ALA A 72 -3.30 8.84 1.46
CA ALA A 72 -2.26 8.15 0.71
C ALA A 72 -1.23 9.11 0.12
N ARG A 73 -0.01 8.60 -0.04
CA ARG A 73 1.11 9.28 -0.68
C ARG A 73 1.47 8.54 -1.96
N TYR A 74 1.39 9.22 -3.09
CA TYR A 74 1.79 8.64 -4.38
C TYR A 74 3.32 8.46 -4.46
N LEU A 75 3.76 7.28 -4.89
CA LEU A 75 5.16 6.86 -4.99
C LEU A 75 5.55 6.62 -6.46
N PRO A 76 6.03 7.63 -7.19
CA PRO A 76 6.35 7.50 -8.62
C PRO A 76 7.56 6.62 -8.93
N TYR A 77 8.41 6.33 -7.94
CA TYR A 77 9.65 5.56 -8.08
C TYR A 77 9.64 4.25 -7.29
N TRP A 78 8.46 3.80 -6.85
CA TRP A 78 8.33 2.53 -6.17
C TRP A 78 8.66 1.37 -7.12
N ASP A 79 9.55 0.47 -6.68
CA ASP A 79 9.88 -0.74 -7.43
C ASP A 79 8.96 -1.89 -6.98
N ALA A 80 7.79 -1.97 -7.62
CA ALA A 80 6.81 -3.02 -7.34
C ALA A 80 7.34 -4.43 -7.64
N ASP A 81 8.19 -4.57 -8.68
CA ASP A 81 8.79 -5.85 -9.03
C ASP A 81 9.68 -6.38 -7.91
N LYS A 82 10.38 -5.48 -7.20
CA LYS A 82 11.15 -5.86 -6.00
C LYS A 82 10.25 -6.31 -4.86
N ALA A 83 9.17 -5.59 -4.57
CA ALA A 83 8.23 -5.99 -3.52
C ALA A 83 7.58 -7.36 -3.83
N ARG A 84 7.26 -7.63 -5.10
CA ARG A 84 6.72 -8.92 -5.57
C ARG A 84 7.68 -10.09 -5.45
N GLN A 85 8.99 -9.84 -5.42
CA GLN A 85 10.00 -10.88 -5.20
C GLN A 85 10.07 -11.35 -3.75
N ASN A 86 9.53 -10.55 -2.82
CA ASN A 86 9.53 -10.88 -1.40
C ASN A 86 8.35 -11.80 -1.04
N VAL A 87 8.55 -12.67 -0.06
CA VAL A 87 7.51 -13.58 0.43
C VAL A 87 6.78 -12.91 1.58
N TYR A 88 5.45 -12.79 1.47
CA TYR A 88 4.64 -12.31 2.57
C TYR A 88 4.64 -13.34 3.70
N GLN A 89 5.21 -12.95 4.84
CA GLN A 89 5.13 -13.71 6.07
C GLN A 89 4.05 -13.05 6.92
N PRO A 90 2.88 -13.68 7.13
CA PRO A 90 1.97 -13.21 8.16
C PRO A 90 2.72 -13.25 9.49
N ASP A 91 2.57 -12.23 10.31
CA ASP A 91 3.08 -12.26 11.69
C ASP A 91 2.55 -13.56 12.29
N SER A 92 3.45 -14.51 12.53
CA SER A 92 3.07 -15.76 13.14
C SER A 92 2.63 -15.36 14.53
N GLU A 93 1.35 -15.53 14.86
CA GLU A 93 0.92 -15.54 16.25
C GLU A 93 1.78 -16.60 16.94
N ASP A 94 2.85 -16.16 17.60
CA ASP A 94 3.65 -16.99 18.50
C ASP A 94 2.67 -17.46 19.58
N ASP A 95 2.39 -18.77 19.55
CA ASP A 95 1.49 -19.55 20.44
C ASP A 95 1.84 -19.39 21.94
#